data_AF-A0A8J4YI54-F1
#
_entry.id   AF-A0A8J4YI54-F1
#
_cell.length_a   1.000
_cell.length_b   1.000
_cell.length_c   1.000
_cell.angle_alpha   90.00
_cell.angle_beta   90.00
_cell.angle_gamma   90.00
#
_symmetry.space_group_name_H-M   'P 1'
#
loop_
_entity.id
_entity.type
_entity.pdbx_description
1 polymer ?
#
loop_
_entity_poly.entity_id
_entity_poly.type
_entity_poly.pdbx_seq_one_letter_code
_entity_poly.pdbx_strand_id
1 'polypeptide(L)'
;MIKSFNSSAEKATSPLLLDIDWDTTLHIVDLIRQGDVNPKAAVQSLTSRLKDTNPNVVLLALQVFESVVKNCGQSVHEQVACRAVMEQVHEVLRTNPNEEVRKKILLLLSTWVYAFRNEAKYRAVQDTVNILKAEGHHLPTVSESDAMFTADRAPDWADGECCHRCRTQFTMLRRKHHCRACGQVFCGDCSSRSSTIPKFGIEREVRVCESCYDDINK
;
A
#
# COMPACT_ATOMS: atom_id res chain seq x y z
N MET A 1 -22.78 0.40 -9.78
CA MET A 1 -21.37 0.74 -9.51
C MET A 1 -20.44 -0.47 -9.63
N ILE A 2 -20.68 -1.60 -8.95
CA ILE A 2 -19.86 -2.83 -9.13
C ILE A 2 -19.81 -3.35 -10.58
N LYS A 3 -20.86 -3.17 -11.38
CA LYS A 3 -20.84 -3.50 -12.83
C LYS A 3 -19.80 -2.69 -13.62
N SER A 4 -19.63 -1.40 -13.27
CA SER A 4 -18.62 -0.52 -13.88
C SER A 4 -17.21 -0.96 -13.51
N PHE A 5 -17.03 -1.36 -12.25
CA PHE A 5 -15.78 -1.94 -11.77
C PHE A 5 -15.43 -3.22 -12.51
N ASN A 6 -16.37 -4.17 -12.62
CA ASN A 6 -16.13 -5.43 -13.31
C ASN A 6 -15.77 -5.22 -14.79
N SER A 7 -16.47 -4.32 -15.47
CA SER A 7 -16.12 -3.93 -16.85
C SER A 7 -14.71 -3.35 -16.94
N SER A 8 -14.33 -2.50 -15.99
CA SER A 8 -12.96 -1.94 -15.93
C SER A 8 -11.92 -3.03 -15.64
N ALA A 9 -12.21 -3.96 -14.74
CA ALA A 9 -11.33 -5.08 -14.42
C ALA A 9 -11.17 -6.03 -15.61
N GLU A 10 -12.23 -6.34 -16.34
CA GLU A 10 -12.18 -7.11 -17.59
C GLU A 10 -11.35 -6.40 -18.65
N LYS A 11 -11.53 -5.09 -18.82
CA LYS A 11 -10.76 -4.27 -19.74
C LYS A 11 -9.27 -4.25 -19.39
N ALA A 12 -8.93 -3.98 -18.12
CA ALA A 12 -7.55 -3.93 -17.62
C ALA A 12 -6.83 -5.28 -17.65
N THR A 13 -7.58 -6.39 -17.75
CA THR A 13 -7.06 -7.76 -17.79
C THR A 13 -7.44 -8.46 -19.09
N SER A 14 -7.63 -7.69 -20.16
CA SER A 14 -7.93 -8.24 -21.48
C SER A 14 -6.74 -9.06 -21.99
N PRO A 15 -6.96 -10.26 -22.57
CA PRO A 15 -5.88 -11.09 -23.10
C PRO A 15 -5.15 -10.44 -24.29
N LEU A 16 -5.74 -9.40 -24.90
CA LEU A 16 -5.19 -8.65 -26.03
C LEU A 16 -4.19 -7.56 -25.60
N LEU A 17 -4.13 -7.24 -24.31
CA LEU A 17 -3.17 -6.27 -23.80
C LEU A 17 -1.77 -6.89 -23.79
N LEU A 18 -0.80 -6.13 -24.31
CA LEU A 18 0.62 -6.50 -24.28
C LEU A 18 1.26 -6.11 -22.95
N ASP A 19 0.78 -5.03 -22.34
CA ASP A 19 1.27 -4.45 -21.09
C ASP A 19 0.09 -3.94 -20.25
N ILE A 20 0.40 -3.51 -19.03
CA ILE A 20 -0.58 -2.93 -18.12
C ILE A 20 -1.25 -1.67 -18.70
N ASP A 21 -2.58 -1.65 -18.66
CA ASP A 21 -3.38 -0.45 -18.95
C ASP A 21 -3.43 0.42 -17.68
N TRP A 22 -2.47 1.35 -17.55
CA TRP A 22 -2.38 2.23 -16.39
C TRP A 22 -3.60 3.13 -16.23
N ASP A 23 -4.21 3.61 -17.33
CA ASP A 23 -5.37 4.49 -17.26
C ASP A 23 -6.56 3.77 -16.63
N THR A 24 -6.85 2.54 -17.10
CA THR A 24 -7.91 1.72 -16.53
C THR A 24 -7.55 1.25 -15.12
N THR A 25 -6.28 0.94 -14.84
CA THR A 25 -5.81 0.53 -13.51
C THR A 25 -5.97 1.64 -12.47
N LEU A 26 -5.60 2.88 -12.81
CA LEU A 26 -5.79 4.05 -11.95
C LEU A 26 -7.26 4.37 -11.75
N HIS A 27 -8.08 4.22 -12.80
CA HIS A 27 -9.53 4.35 -12.66
C HIS A 27 -10.12 3.32 -11.67
N ILE A 28 -9.67 2.06 -11.72
CA ILE A 28 -10.06 1.01 -10.75
C ILE A 28 -9.69 1.42 -9.32
N VAL A 29 -8.48 1.95 -9.13
CA VAL A 29 -8.01 2.46 -7.82
C VAL A 29 -8.91 3.60 -7.34
N ASP A 30 -9.24 4.55 -8.21
CA ASP A 30 -10.08 5.70 -7.88
C ASP A 30 -11.50 5.29 -7.47
N LEU A 31 -12.11 4.34 -8.18
CA LEU A 31 -13.43 3.79 -7.83
C LEU A 31 -13.48 3.21 -6.40
N ILE A 32 -12.37 2.62 -5.94
CA ILE A 32 -12.27 2.11 -4.56
C ILE A 32 -12.05 3.26 -3.58
N ARG A 33 -11.11 4.17 -3.89
CA ARG A 33 -10.75 5.30 -3.01
C ARG A 33 -11.90 6.28 -2.80
N GLN A 34 -12.72 6.49 -3.81
CA GLN A 34 -13.90 7.37 -3.76
C GLN A 34 -15.11 6.69 -3.09
N GLY A 35 -15.04 5.38 -2.83
CA GLY A 35 -16.11 4.63 -2.19
C GLY A 35 -17.23 4.18 -3.14
N ASP A 36 -17.05 4.32 -4.45
CA ASP A 36 -18.02 3.85 -5.46
C ASP A 36 -18.17 2.33 -5.46
N VAL A 37 -17.13 1.63 -4.99
CA VAL A 37 -17.08 0.18 -4.93
C VAL A 37 -16.64 -0.28 -3.55
N ASN A 38 -17.38 -1.24 -2.99
CA ASN A 38 -17.00 -1.85 -1.72
C ASN A 38 -15.66 -2.62 -1.87
N PRO A 39 -14.67 -2.40 -0.98
CA PRO A 39 -13.36 -3.05 -1.07
C PRO A 39 -13.41 -4.59 -1.13
N LYS A 40 -14.34 -5.21 -0.39
CA LYS A 40 -14.51 -6.68 -0.40
C LYS A 40 -14.96 -7.16 -1.77
N ALA A 41 -15.93 -6.48 -2.37
CA ALA A 41 -16.43 -6.83 -3.70
C ALA A 41 -15.37 -6.61 -4.78
N ALA A 42 -14.58 -5.53 -4.67
CA ALA A 42 -13.47 -5.26 -5.57
C ALA A 42 -12.40 -6.37 -5.50
N VAL A 43 -11.96 -6.74 -4.29
CA VAL A 43 -10.97 -7.81 -4.08
C VAL A 43 -11.50 -9.16 -4.57
N GLN A 44 -12.77 -9.47 -4.32
CA GLN A 44 -13.40 -10.71 -4.84
C GLN A 44 -13.45 -10.74 -6.37
N SER A 45 -13.76 -9.61 -7.00
CA SER A 45 -13.78 -9.50 -8.46
C SER A 45 -12.37 -9.72 -9.03
N LEU A 46 -11.34 -9.06 -8.49
CA LEU A 46 -9.95 -9.24 -8.94
C LEU A 46 -9.42 -10.66 -8.69
N THR A 47 -9.69 -11.24 -7.52
CA THR A 47 -9.28 -12.62 -7.22
C THR A 47 -9.99 -13.65 -8.11
N SER A 48 -11.19 -13.37 -8.60
CA SER A 48 -11.85 -14.23 -9.59
C SER A 48 -11.11 -14.28 -10.93
N ARG A 49 -10.47 -13.18 -11.34
CA ARG A 49 -9.64 -13.11 -12.57
C ARG A 49 -8.36 -13.93 -12.47
N LEU A 50 -7.86 -14.19 -11.25
CA LEU A 50 -6.69 -15.05 -11.03
C LEU A 50 -6.95 -16.53 -11.37
N LYS A 51 -8.21 -16.92 -11.53
CA LYS A 51 -8.62 -18.28 -11.89
C LYS A 51 -8.76 -18.48 -13.41
N ASP A 52 -8.43 -17.46 -14.21
CA ASP A 52 -8.45 -17.56 -15.66
C ASP A 52 -7.40 -18.56 -16.16
N THR A 53 -7.72 -19.24 -17.26
CA THR A 53 -6.81 -20.18 -17.91
C THR A 53 -5.69 -19.47 -18.69
N ASN A 54 -5.91 -18.22 -19.10
CA ASN A 54 -4.94 -17.46 -19.86
C ASN A 54 -3.93 -16.81 -18.91
N PRO A 55 -2.63 -17.16 -18.99
CA PRO A 55 -1.61 -16.63 -18.09
C PRO A 55 -1.43 -15.11 -18.21
N ASN A 56 -1.70 -14.52 -19.37
CA ASN A 56 -1.62 -13.06 -19.55
C ASN A 56 -2.72 -12.36 -18.72
N VAL A 57 -3.94 -12.89 -18.74
CA VAL A 57 -5.06 -12.37 -17.93
C VAL A 57 -4.72 -12.44 -16.44
N VAL A 58 -4.18 -13.57 -15.99
CA VAL A 58 -3.77 -13.75 -14.59
C VAL A 58 -2.65 -12.79 -14.21
N LEU A 59 -1.64 -12.61 -15.07
CA LEU A 59 -0.51 -11.71 -14.81
C LEU A 59 -0.96 -10.24 -14.70
N LEU A 60 -1.79 -9.78 -15.65
CA LEU A 60 -2.39 -8.45 -15.62
C LEU A 60 -3.27 -8.27 -14.38
N ALA A 61 -4.06 -9.28 -14.01
CA ALA A 61 -4.87 -9.25 -12.81
C ALA A 61 -4.02 -9.12 -11.54
N LEU A 62 -2.89 -9.83 -11.44
CA LEU A 62 -1.93 -9.69 -10.34
C LEU A 62 -1.32 -8.28 -10.27
N GLN A 63 -1.04 -7.66 -11.42
CA GLN A 63 -0.52 -6.29 -11.47
C GLN A 63 -1.59 -5.26 -11.04
N VAL A 64 -2.83 -5.38 -11.50
CA VAL A 64 -3.94 -4.54 -11.04
C VAL A 64 -4.17 -4.74 -9.54
N PHE A 65 -4.09 -5.98 -9.06
CA PHE A 65 -4.22 -6.31 -7.65
C PHE A 65 -3.11 -5.65 -6.81
N GLU A 66 -1.87 -5.67 -7.29
CA GLU A 66 -0.76 -4.95 -6.69
C GLU A 66 -1.04 -3.45 -6.57
N SER A 67 -1.48 -2.81 -7.66
CA SER A 67 -1.82 -1.39 -7.66
C SER A 67 -2.93 -1.07 -6.67
N VAL A 68 -3.96 -1.90 -6.58
CA VAL A 68 -5.07 -1.72 -5.63
C VAL A 68 -4.59 -1.84 -4.17
N VAL A 69 -3.76 -2.84 -3.85
CA VAL A 69 -3.19 -2.96 -2.49
C VAL A 69 -2.26 -1.78 -2.18
N LYS A 70 -1.47 -1.33 -3.15
CA LYS A 70 -0.55 -0.20 -2.99
C LYS A 70 -1.24 1.14 -2.82
N ASN A 71 -2.47 1.34 -3.32
CA ASN A 71 -3.07 2.68 -3.40
C ASN A 71 -4.38 2.87 -2.63
N CYS A 72 -5.06 1.81 -2.18
CA CYS A 72 -6.39 1.93 -1.58
C CYS A 72 -6.38 1.85 -0.03
N GLY A 73 -5.22 1.66 0.57
CA GLY A 73 -5.01 1.71 2.03
C GLY A 73 -5.72 0.59 2.81
N GLN A 74 -5.88 0.84 4.12
CA GLN A 74 -6.29 -0.16 5.11
C GLN A 74 -7.56 -0.93 4.75
N SER A 75 -8.55 -0.24 4.17
CA SER A 75 -9.84 -0.85 3.80
C SER A 75 -9.69 -2.01 2.80
N VAL A 76 -8.69 -1.95 1.91
CA VAL A 76 -8.33 -3.04 1.00
C VAL A 76 -7.39 -4.03 1.68
N HIS A 77 -6.43 -3.56 2.47
CA HIS A 77 -5.47 -4.44 3.18
C HIS A 77 -6.20 -5.48 4.04
N GLU A 78 -7.26 -5.08 4.75
CA GLU A 78 -8.09 -6.00 5.56
C GLU A 78 -8.81 -7.07 4.73
N GLN A 79 -9.15 -6.78 3.47
CA GLN A 79 -9.79 -7.75 2.59
C GLN A 79 -8.77 -8.68 1.93
N VAL A 80 -7.57 -8.16 1.60
CA VAL A 80 -6.50 -8.95 0.95
C VAL A 80 -5.78 -9.84 1.96
N ALA A 81 -5.39 -9.31 3.12
CA ALA A 81 -4.65 -10.02 4.16
C ALA A 81 -5.55 -10.93 5.02
N CYS A 82 -6.55 -11.57 4.40
CA CYS A 82 -7.42 -12.54 5.04
C CYS A 82 -7.17 -13.96 4.52
N ARG A 83 -7.48 -14.96 5.35
CA ARG A 83 -7.24 -16.38 5.05
C ARG A 83 -7.85 -16.82 3.72
N ALA A 84 -9.09 -16.41 3.43
CA ALA A 84 -9.79 -16.82 2.21
C ALA A 84 -9.13 -16.31 0.91
N VAL A 85 -8.49 -15.13 0.93
CA VAL A 85 -7.76 -14.62 -0.24
C VAL A 85 -6.40 -15.29 -0.33
N MET A 86 -5.71 -15.47 0.80
CA MET A 86 -4.41 -16.15 0.82
C MET A 86 -4.49 -17.60 0.32
N GLU A 87 -5.52 -18.36 0.72
CA GLU A 87 -5.78 -19.71 0.22
C GLU A 87 -6.01 -19.73 -1.30
N GLN A 88 -6.73 -18.74 -1.83
CA GLN A 88 -6.92 -18.62 -3.29
C GLN A 88 -5.62 -18.29 -4.03
N VAL A 89 -4.80 -17.38 -3.49
CA VAL A 89 -3.49 -17.03 -4.07
C VAL A 89 -2.54 -18.22 -4.05
N HIS A 90 -2.50 -18.97 -2.94
CA HIS A 90 -1.72 -20.20 -2.82
C HIS A 90 -2.18 -21.26 -3.81
N GLU A 91 -3.49 -21.45 -3.98
CA GLU A 91 -4.02 -22.41 -4.96
C GLU A 91 -3.68 -22.03 -6.40
N VAL A 92 -3.73 -20.74 -6.75
CA VAL A 92 -3.30 -20.26 -8.08
C VAL A 92 -1.81 -20.52 -8.27
N LEU A 93 -0.97 -20.25 -7.27
CA LEU A 93 0.46 -20.57 -7.33
C LEU A 93 0.67 -22.07 -7.58
N ARG A 94 -0.06 -22.94 -6.87
CA ARG A 94 0.09 -24.39 -6.95
C ARG A 94 -0.36 -24.96 -8.31
N THR A 95 -1.43 -24.42 -8.88
CA THR A 95 -2.09 -24.99 -10.07
C THR A 95 -1.66 -24.36 -11.39
N ASN A 96 -1.18 -23.12 -11.38
CA ASN A 96 -0.83 -22.43 -12.61
C ASN A 96 0.57 -22.86 -13.11
N PRO A 97 0.71 -23.39 -14.34
CA PRO A 97 1.98 -23.87 -14.87
C PRO A 97 2.88 -22.74 -15.39
N ASN A 98 2.39 -21.51 -15.48
CA ASN A 98 3.15 -20.39 -16.03
C ASN A 98 4.13 -19.83 -14.99
N GLU A 99 5.43 -19.91 -15.29
CA GLU A 99 6.50 -19.45 -14.38
C GLU A 99 6.45 -17.95 -14.07
N GLU A 100 6.02 -17.10 -15.01
CA GLU A 100 5.95 -15.65 -14.78
C GLU A 100 4.83 -15.29 -13.81
N VAL A 101 3.67 -15.96 -13.92
CA VAL A 101 2.58 -15.85 -12.94
C VAL A 101 3.07 -16.30 -11.56
N ARG A 102 3.75 -17.45 -11.46
CA ARG A 102 4.26 -18.00 -10.20
C ARG A 102 5.28 -17.05 -9.55
N LYS A 103 6.25 -16.54 -10.31
CA LYS A 103 7.23 -15.54 -9.85
C LYS A 103 6.54 -14.27 -9.34
N LYS A 104 5.53 -13.77 -10.08
CA LYS A 104 4.79 -12.58 -9.67
C LYS A 104 4.05 -12.78 -8.35
N ILE A 105 3.42 -13.93 -8.14
CA ILE A 105 2.76 -14.26 -6.87
C ILE A 105 3.77 -14.29 -5.71
N LEU A 106 4.90 -14.97 -5.88
CA LEU A 106 5.94 -15.04 -4.86
C LEU A 106 6.51 -13.66 -4.52
N LEU A 107 6.68 -12.79 -5.52
CA LEU A 107 7.10 -11.41 -5.32
C LEU A 107 6.06 -10.61 -4.52
N LEU A 108 4.78 -10.70 -4.88
CA LEU A 108 3.71 -10.01 -4.14
C LEU A 108 3.62 -10.47 -2.69
N LEU A 109 3.68 -11.78 -2.44
CA LEU A 109 3.65 -12.33 -1.09
C LEU A 109 4.87 -11.90 -0.26
N SER A 110 6.06 -11.89 -0.86
CA SER A 110 7.27 -11.38 -0.18
C SER A 110 7.12 -9.91 0.20
N THR A 111 6.57 -9.11 -0.73
CA THR A 111 6.31 -7.68 -0.52
C THR A 111 5.28 -7.45 0.59
N TRP A 112 4.17 -8.20 0.59
CA TRP A 112 3.11 -8.09 1.61
C TRP A 112 3.59 -8.55 2.99
N VAL A 113 4.38 -9.63 3.08
CA VAL A 113 4.98 -10.05 4.35
C VAL A 113 5.85 -8.94 4.91
N TYR A 114 6.69 -8.32 4.08
CA TYR A 114 7.54 -7.24 4.55
C TYR A 114 6.70 -6.07 5.06
N ALA A 115 5.72 -5.62 4.30
CA ALA A 115 4.92 -4.46 4.67
C ALA A 115 4.03 -4.66 5.88
N PHE A 116 3.44 -5.85 6.01
CA PHE A 116 2.50 -6.15 7.09
C PHE A 116 3.20 -6.76 8.32
N ARG A 117 4.55 -6.79 8.36
CA ARG A 117 5.35 -7.46 9.41
C ARG A 117 5.03 -7.03 10.84
N ASN A 118 4.61 -5.78 11.03
CA ASN A 118 4.30 -5.21 12.34
C ASN A 118 2.80 -5.21 12.67
N GLU A 119 1.96 -5.73 11.78
CA GLU A 119 0.50 -5.69 11.89
C GLU A 119 -0.06 -7.07 12.24
N ALA A 120 -0.29 -7.35 13.53
CA ALA A 120 -0.74 -8.65 14.00
C ALA A 120 -2.05 -9.15 13.33
N LYS A 121 -2.92 -8.22 12.91
CA LYS A 121 -4.18 -8.51 12.19
C LYS A 121 -3.97 -9.09 10.79
N TYR A 122 -2.79 -8.94 10.18
CA TYR A 122 -2.47 -9.41 8.83
C TYR A 122 -1.60 -10.69 8.83
N ARG A 123 -1.58 -11.42 9.95
CA ARG A 123 -0.79 -12.63 10.14
C ARG A 123 -1.04 -13.70 9.07
N ALA A 124 -2.23 -13.76 8.47
CA ALA A 124 -2.54 -14.71 7.40
C ALA A 124 -1.52 -14.67 6.26
N VAL A 125 -0.98 -13.50 5.91
CA VAL A 125 0.05 -13.37 4.87
C VAL A 125 1.36 -14.03 5.29
N GLN A 126 1.77 -13.80 6.55
CA GLN A 126 2.98 -14.40 7.12
C GLN A 126 2.87 -15.92 7.22
N ASP A 127 1.71 -16.43 7.63
CA ASP A 127 1.44 -17.85 7.74
C ASP A 127 1.53 -18.53 6.37
N THR A 128 0.92 -17.94 5.33
CA THR A 128 1.01 -18.45 3.95
C THR A 128 2.44 -18.47 3.45
N VAL A 129 3.23 -17.43 3.69
CA VAL A 129 4.64 -17.44 3.29
C VAL A 129 5.45 -18.50 4.04
N ASN A 130 5.16 -18.74 5.32
CA ASN A 130 5.82 -19.80 6.07
C ASN A 130 5.49 -21.20 5.52
N ILE A 131 4.23 -21.43 5.12
CA ILE A 131 3.80 -22.65 4.44
C ILE A 131 4.57 -22.81 3.12
N LEU A 132 4.64 -21.76 2.29
CA LEU A 132 5.36 -21.82 1.02
C LEU A 132 6.86 -22.13 1.19
N LYS A 133 7.50 -21.55 2.21
CA LYS A 133 8.89 -21.87 2.56
C LYS A 133 9.04 -23.35 2.96
N ALA A 134 8.09 -23.88 3.73
CA ALA A 134 8.08 -25.29 4.11
C ALA A 134 7.84 -26.23 2.92
N GLU A 135 7.08 -25.79 1.92
CA GLU A 135 6.89 -26.48 0.63
C GLU A 135 8.13 -26.40 -0.28
N GLY A 136 9.18 -25.65 0.10
CA GLY A 136 10.43 -25.52 -0.64
C GLY A 136 10.48 -24.32 -1.60
N HIS A 137 9.47 -23.43 -1.57
CA HIS A 137 9.50 -22.22 -2.39
C HIS A 137 10.51 -21.20 -1.86
N HIS A 138 11.30 -20.66 -2.78
CA HIS A 138 12.27 -19.60 -2.48
C HIS A 138 11.61 -18.26 -2.77
N LEU A 139 11.40 -17.44 -1.74
CA LEU A 139 10.85 -16.10 -1.91
C LEU A 139 11.95 -15.12 -2.32
N PRO A 140 11.67 -14.20 -3.26
CA PRO A 140 12.62 -13.16 -3.63
C PRO A 140 12.83 -12.21 -2.45
N THR A 141 14.06 -11.70 -2.33
CA THR A 141 14.39 -10.61 -1.42
C THR A 141 13.80 -9.31 -1.97
N VAL A 142 13.06 -8.58 -1.13
CA VAL A 142 12.38 -7.33 -1.53
C VAL A 142 13.05 -6.18 -0.80
N SER A 143 13.31 -5.07 -1.49
CA SER A 143 13.87 -3.86 -0.88
C SER A 143 12.80 -3.12 -0.07
N GLU A 144 13.20 -2.27 0.90
CA GLU A 144 12.24 -1.47 1.66
C GLU A 144 11.40 -0.55 0.76
N SER A 145 12.02 -0.01 -0.29
CA SER A 145 11.35 0.86 -1.27
C SER A 145 10.27 0.13 -2.07
N ASP A 146 10.47 -1.14 -2.42
CA ASP A 146 9.51 -1.92 -3.20
C ASP A 146 8.27 -2.32 -2.37
N ALA A 147 8.43 -2.38 -1.04
CA ALA A 147 7.43 -2.83 -0.09
C ALA A 147 6.71 -1.70 0.67
N MET A 148 6.95 -0.45 0.32
CA MET A 148 6.17 0.67 0.84
C MET A 148 4.79 0.71 0.15
N PHE A 149 3.76 0.19 0.81
CA PHE A 149 2.36 0.30 0.36
C PHE A 149 1.84 1.67 0.73
N THR A 150 1.89 2.61 -0.20
CA THR A 150 1.45 3.99 0.00
C THR A 150 2.21 4.74 1.08
N ALA A 151 2.57 5.96 0.75
CA ALA A 151 2.55 7.02 1.74
C ALA A 151 1.20 6.99 2.47
N ASP A 152 1.17 6.66 3.77
CA ASP A 152 0.11 7.12 4.64
C ASP A 152 -0.15 8.60 4.31
N ARG A 153 -1.44 9.00 4.29
CA ARG A 153 -1.77 10.39 4.04
C ARG A 153 -1.11 11.22 5.14
N ALA A 154 -0.23 12.16 4.73
CA ALA A 154 0.38 13.08 5.66
C ALA A 154 -0.71 13.83 6.45
N PRO A 155 -0.53 14.06 7.76
CA PRO A 155 -1.52 14.71 8.58
C PRO A 155 -1.79 16.13 8.09
N ASP A 156 -3.05 16.55 8.18
CA ASP A 156 -3.42 17.92 7.87
C ASP A 156 -2.70 18.90 8.81
N TRP A 157 -2.38 20.09 8.30
CA TRP A 157 -1.68 21.11 9.08
C TRP A 157 -2.64 21.79 10.04
N ALA A 158 -2.39 21.63 11.34
CA ALA A 158 -3.12 22.33 12.38
C ALA A 158 -2.68 23.79 12.44
N ASP A 159 -3.62 24.69 12.73
CA ASP A 159 -3.31 26.07 13.06
C ASP A 159 -3.42 26.32 14.57
N GLY A 160 -2.74 27.36 15.06
CA GLY A 160 -2.75 27.74 16.47
C GLY A 160 -2.07 29.08 16.73
N GLU A 161 -2.41 29.71 17.85
CA GLU A 161 -1.85 31.01 18.26
C GLU A 161 -0.51 30.89 19.00
N CYS A 162 -0.15 29.68 19.44
CA CYS A 162 1.10 29.41 20.14
C CYS A 162 1.75 28.11 19.68
N CYS A 163 3.05 27.99 19.93
CA CYS A 163 3.81 26.79 19.63
C CYS A 163 3.26 25.57 20.40
N HIS A 164 3.00 24.47 19.70
CA HIS A 164 2.44 23.25 20.28
C HIS A 164 3.28 22.67 21.43
N ARG A 165 4.62 22.81 21.35
CA ARG A 165 5.57 22.37 22.41
C ARG A 165 5.76 23.39 23.54
N CYS A 166 6.43 24.51 23.26
CA CYS A 166 6.83 25.47 24.31
C CYS A 166 5.78 26.55 24.63
N ARG A 167 4.63 26.55 23.95
CA ARG A 167 3.50 27.47 24.17
C ARG A 167 3.80 28.96 23.98
N THR A 168 4.96 29.30 23.42
CA THR A 168 5.26 30.70 23.05
C THR A 168 4.27 31.19 22.00
N GLN A 169 3.72 32.40 22.18
CA GLN A 169 2.76 32.99 21.23
C GLN A 169 3.45 33.37 19.92
N PHE A 170 2.78 33.12 18.81
CA PHE A 170 3.23 33.58 17.50
C PHE A 170 2.99 35.08 17.35
N THR A 171 3.89 35.75 16.63
CA THR A 171 3.83 37.18 16.35
C THR A 171 4.33 37.44 14.94
N MET A 172 4.30 38.68 14.46
CA MET A 172 4.87 39.02 13.15
C MET A 172 6.37 38.68 13.02
N LEU A 173 7.10 38.70 14.14
CA LEU A 173 8.52 38.33 14.19
C LEU A 173 8.73 36.84 14.50
N ARG A 174 7.78 36.20 15.21
CA ARG A 174 7.82 34.77 15.53
C ARG A 174 6.84 34.01 14.65
N ARG A 175 7.34 33.58 13.49
CA ARG A 175 6.55 32.87 12.47
C ARG A 175 6.18 31.44 12.89
N LYS A 176 5.09 30.96 12.30
CA LYS A 176 4.57 29.60 12.43
C LYS A 176 5.36 28.63 11.54
N HIS A 177 5.62 27.42 12.04
CA HIS A 177 6.23 26.34 11.28
C HIS A 177 5.51 25.02 11.54
N HIS A 178 5.31 24.19 10.51
CA HIS A 178 4.66 22.88 10.65
C HIS A 178 5.65 21.73 10.63
N CYS A 179 5.43 20.76 11.53
CA CYS A 179 6.08 19.46 11.48
C CYS A 179 5.40 18.61 10.41
N ARG A 180 6.16 18.11 9.42
CA ARG A 180 5.60 17.28 8.34
C ARG A 180 5.18 15.88 8.81
N ALA A 181 5.63 15.45 9.99
CA ALA A 181 5.33 14.14 10.55
C ALA A 181 4.03 14.09 11.38
N CYS A 182 3.66 15.19 12.06
CA CYS A 182 2.48 15.22 12.94
C CYS A 182 1.47 16.34 12.62
N GLY A 183 1.79 17.24 11.68
CA GLY A 183 0.89 18.33 11.26
C GLY A 183 0.76 19.49 12.26
N GLN A 184 1.32 19.39 13.46
CA GLN A 184 1.22 20.44 14.49
C GLN A 184 2.09 21.68 14.17
N VAL A 185 1.72 22.81 14.77
CA VAL A 185 2.38 24.11 14.60
C VAL A 185 3.41 24.39 15.71
N PHE A 186 4.60 24.87 15.35
CA PHE A 186 5.74 25.10 16.24
C PHE A 186 6.46 26.42 15.92
N CYS A 187 7.25 26.91 16.88
CA CYS A 187 8.28 27.91 16.60
C CYS A 187 9.49 27.29 15.87
N GLY A 188 10.40 28.13 15.38
CA GLY A 188 11.61 27.69 14.69
C GLY A 188 12.48 26.75 15.54
N ASP A 189 12.67 27.08 16.82
CA ASP A 189 13.53 26.32 17.74
C ASP A 189 12.98 24.91 17.99
N CYS A 190 11.68 24.79 18.25
CA CYS A 190 11.01 23.51 18.56
C CYS A 190 10.80 22.61 17.34
N SER A 191 11.14 23.08 16.14
CA SER A 191 11.03 22.33 14.89
C SER A 191 12.27 22.51 14.01
N SER A 192 13.45 22.61 14.62
CA SER A 192 14.73 22.88 13.96
C SER A 192 15.33 21.66 13.25
N ARG A 193 14.79 20.46 13.47
CA ARG A 193 15.24 19.20 12.88
C ARG A 193 14.64 18.95 11.50
N SER A 194 15.31 18.12 10.71
CA SER A 194 14.84 17.64 9.41
C SER A 194 15.01 16.12 9.33
N SER A 195 14.08 15.41 8.69
CA SER A 195 14.16 13.96 8.48
C SER A 195 13.40 13.56 7.22
N THR A 196 13.74 12.43 6.62
CA THR A 196 12.86 11.73 5.68
C THR A 196 11.65 11.19 6.44
N ILE A 197 10.53 11.00 5.74
CA ILE A 197 9.32 10.38 6.29
C ILE A 197 8.80 9.35 5.27
N PRO A 198 9.46 8.18 5.15
CA PRO A 198 9.12 7.18 4.14
C PRO A 198 7.66 6.72 4.23
N LYS A 199 7.13 6.58 5.45
CA LYS A 199 5.70 6.28 5.67
C LYS A 199 4.74 7.28 5.03
N PHE A 200 5.15 8.51 4.72
CA PHE A 200 4.35 9.52 4.00
C PHE A 200 4.86 9.76 2.57
N GLY A 201 5.73 8.88 2.04
CA GLY A 201 6.33 9.02 0.71
C GLY A 201 7.26 10.23 0.60
N ILE A 202 7.77 10.73 1.72
CA ILE A 202 8.67 11.88 1.75
C ILE A 202 10.11 11.36 1.83
N GLU A 203 10.75 11.22 0.67
CA GLU A 203 12.12 10.71 0.54
C GLU A 203 13.21 11.78 0.72
N ARG A 204 12.83 13.07 0.67
CA ARG A 204 13.73 14.19 0.95
C ARG A 204 13.63 14.62 2.41
N GLU A 205 14.70 15.15 2.98
CA GLU A 205 14.64 15.71 4.33
C GLU A 205 13.68 16.89 4.41
N VAL A 206 12.73 16.80 5.35
CA VAL A 206 11.74 17.84 5.62
C VAL A 206 11.69 18.16 7.11
N ARG A 207 11.25 19.37 7.43
CA ARG A 207 11.16 19.86 8.81
C ARG A 207 10.27 18.96 9.70
N VAL A 208 10.80 18.57 10.85
CA VAL A 208 10.08 17.83 11.89
C VAL A 208 10.31 18.46 13.26
N CYS A 209 9.37 18.27 14.20
CA CYS A 209 9.61 18.59 15.60
C CYS A 209 10.58 17.58 16.22
N GLU A 210 11.21 17.93 17.33
CA GLU A 210 12.17 17.04 18.02
C GLU A 210 11.57 15.68 18.35
N SER A 211 10.35 15.62 18.92
CA SER A 211 9.70 14.35 19.25
C SER A 211 9.53 13.45 18.02
N CYS A 212 9.09 14.00 16.89
CA CYS A 212 8.96 13.22 15.67
C CYS A 212 10.32 12.82 15.08
N TYR A 213 11.33 13.69 15.19
CA TYR A 213 12.68 13.34 14.75
C TYR A 213 13.21 12.13 15.52
N ASP A 214 13.06 12.13 16.84
CA ASP A 214 13.50 11.04 17.70
C ASP A 214 12.72 9.76 17.42
N ASP A 215 11.42 9.85 17.14
CA ASP A 215 10.60 8.66 16.81
C ASP A 215 10.89 8.08 15.42
N ILE A 216 11.31 8.91 14.46
CA ILE A 216 11.65 8.46 13.10
C ILE A 216 13.05 7.83 13.04
N ASN A 217 13.99 8.32 13.85
CA ASN A 217 15.41 7.93 13.80
C ASN A 217 15.83 6.97 14.94
N LYS A 218 14.86 6.33 15.60
CA LYS A 218 15.10 5.18 16.50
C LYS A 218 15.29 3.90 15.70
#